data_AF-A0A7S3V0J6-F1
#
_entry.id   AF-A0A7S3V0J6-F1
#
_cell.length_a   1.000
_cell.length_b   1.000
_cell.length_c   1.000
_cell.angle_alpha   90.00
_cell.angle_beta   90.00
_cell.angle_gamma   90.00
#
_symmetry.space_group_name_H-M   'P 1'
#
loop_
_entity.id
_entity.type
_entity.pdbx_description
1 polymer ?
#
loop_
_entity_poly.entity_id
_entity_poly.type
_entity_poly.pdbx_seq_one_letter_code
_entity_poly.pdbx_strand_id
1 'polypeptide(L)'
;FAKGVGVGNEPYRAYFLTFFITCAFVSIGRLDVIAPLISNFFMISYAMTNYACFASSASKAPGWRPSFKYYNKWLSGFGALLCLVVMFLIDWVTALVTVIICFAIFRYLIYINPDVNWGEAGEAKKYVNALHSLETLQFTDQTHVKTFRPQFLVLTGPLDDRVWLVKFVALLQKGRGLMVCGDIIVKRHPRASARSFIKAADDGSNTEITIGDEKEAGDDSSGQTLESMASISSDDKHHERASDLATEYELAMQRRKEGDEFLMNPSIWNRKCPGAFCEVTVAPTLFDGIQTLLQTSGIGRMRPNTIVMGFKHDWKEDSVDEVARYERAIRAGLSAHLGLMVVRDDHALLDLNMKTFTGSGSEKNSSNCLSCCRKQKPQVEVKATDNENGSKHRLGYESTHTGTFTC
;
A
#
# COMPACT_ATOMS: atom_id res chain seq x y z
N PHE A 1 -16.19 19.40 -25.06
CA PHE A 1 -16.23 20.80 -25.53
C PHE A 1 -15.05 21.66 -25.03
N ALA A 2 -14.01 21.06 -24.42
CA ALA A 2 -12.92 21.77 -23.74
C ALA A 2 -11.74 22.22 -24.63
N LYS A 3 -11.72 21.88 -25.93
CA LYS A 3 -10.62 22.29 -26.82
C LYS A 3 -10.77 23.77 -27.15
N GLY A 4 -9.91 24.60 -26.56
CA GLY A 4 -9.77 26.02 -26.85
C GLY A 4 -9.16 26.26 -28.22
N VAL A 5 -9.48 27.41 -28.83
CA VAL A 5 -8.93 27.85 -30.12
C VAL A 5 -8.39 29.28 -29.96
N GLY A 6 -7.30 29.58 -30.67
CA GLY A 6 -6.67 30.90 -30.66
C GLY A 6 -5.77 31.14 -29.44
N VAL A 7 -5.28 32.38 -29.33
CA VAL A 7 -4.32 32.79 -28.29
C VAL A 7 -4.96 32.79 -26.89
N GLY A 8 -6.28 33.02 -26.81
CA GLY A 8 -7.05 33.04 -25.56
C GLY A 8 -7.64 31.69 -25.12
N ASN A 9 -7.37 30.59 -25.84
CA ASN A 9 -7.99 29.27 -25.60
C ASN A 9 -9.53 29.33 -25.52
N GLU A 10 -10.17 30.07 -26.43
CA GLU A 10 -11.61 30.29 -26.41
C GLU A 10 -12.37 29.00 -26.80
N PRO A 11 -13.35 28.55 -25.99
CA PRO A 11 -14.06 27.29 -26.24
C PRO A 11 -15.22 27.49 -27.22
N TYR A 12 -14.95 27.78 -28.50
CA TYR A 12 -16.00 28.05 -29.50
C TYR A 12 -17.07 26.96 -29.57
N ARG A 13 -16.70 25.67 -29.42
CA ARG A 13 -17.66 24.57 -29.41
C ARG A 13 -18.66 24.64 -28.25
N ALA A 14 -18.24 25.17 -27.09
CA ALA A 14 -19.13 25.40 -25.96
C ALA A 14 -20.07 26.58 -26.24
N TYR A 15 -19.58 27.66 -26.84
CA TYR A 15 -20.43 28.80 -27.23
C TYR A 15 -21.54 28.41 -28.20
N PHE A 16 -21.22 27.62 -29.24
CA PHE A 16 -22.23 27.12 -30.17
C PHE A 16 -23.27 26.25 -29.45
N LEU A 17 -22.83 25.35 -28.55
CA LEU A 17 -23.75 24.53 -27.76
C LEU A 17 -24.67 25.40 -26.89
N THR A 18 -24.12 26.36 -26.15
CA THR A 18 -24.93 27.27 -25.31
C THR A 18 -25.87 28.13 -26.14
N PHE A 19 -25.45 28.56 -27.33
CA PHE A 19 -26.30 29.32 -28.25
C PHE A 19 -27.53 28.53 -28.68
N PHE A 20 -27.34 27.28 -29.14
CA PHE A 20 -28.47 26.43 -29.53
C PHE A 20 -29.40 26.10 -28.36
N ILE A 21 -28.85 25.83 -27.16
CA ILE A 21 -29.66 25.58 -25.96
C ILE A 21 -30.48 26.83 -25.61
N THR A 22 -29.88 28.01 -25.60
CA THR A 22 -30.58 29.26 -25.31
C THR A 22 -31.66 29.57 -26.35
N CYS A 23 -31.37 29.40 -27.65
CA CYS A 23 -32.37 29.56 -28.71
C CYS A 23 -33.56 28.61 -28.53
N ALA A 24 -33.33 27.35 -28.11
CA ALA A 24 -34.40 26.41 -27.83
C ALA A 24 -35.32 26.88 -26.68
N PHE A 25 -34.75 27.42 -25.59
CA PHE A 25 -35.54 27.97 -24.49
C PHE A 25 -36.27 29.27 -24.85
N VAL A 26 -35.63 30.18 -25.60
CA VAL A 26 -36.26 31.43 -26.07
C VAL A 26 -37.43 31.14 -26.99
N SER A 27 -37.35 30.08 -27.80
CA SER A 27 -38.42 29.67 -28.72
C SER A 27 -39.73 29.25 -28.03
N ILE A 28 -39.70 28.95 -26.72
CA ILE A 28 -40.91 28.65 -25.93
C ILE A 28 -41.82 29.89 -25.82
N GLY A 29 -41.24 31.11 -25.86
CA GLY A 29 -42.01 32.36 -25.91
C GLY A 29 -42.87 32.66 -24.67
N ARG A 30 -42.69 31.92 -23.57
CA ARG A 30 -43.48 32.06 -22.33
C ARG A 30 -42.58 32.12 -21.10
N LEU A 31 -42.50 33.30 -20.49
CA LEU A 31 -41.66 33.53 -19.32
C LEU A 31 -42.08 32.67 -18.11
N ASP A 32 -43.39 32.45 -17.93
CA ASP A 32 -43.95 31.71 -16.79
C ASP A 32 -43.51 30.24 -16.73
N VAL A 33 -43.13 29.66 -17.87
CA VAL A 33 -42.61 28.28 -17.96
C VAL A 33 -41.09 28.26 -17.80
N ILE A 34 -40.42 29.30 -18.29
CA ILE A 34 -38.95 29.41 -18.25
C ILE A 34 -38.46 29.69 -16.82
N ALA A 35 -39.15 30.54 -16.07
CA ALA A 35 -38.70 30.96 -14.74
C ALA A 35 -38.58 29.79 -13.73
N PRO A 36 -39.61 28.93 -13.54
CA PRO A 36 -39.51 27.77 -12.63
C PRO A 36 -38.42 26.77 -13.04
N LEU A 37 -38.21 26.60 -14.36
CA LEU A 37 -37.21 25.69 -14.89
C LEU A 37 -35.78 26.15 -14.56
N ILE A 38 -35.48 27.44 -14.78
CA ILE A 38 -34.18 28.03 -14.41
C ILE A 38 -33.98 27.98 -12.89
N SER A 39 -35.01 28.34 -12.11
CA SER A 39 -34.96 28.25 -10.66
C SER A 39 -34.60 26.84 -10.19
N ASN A 40 -35.18 25.78 -10.76
CA ASN A 40 -34.87 24.41 -10.38
C ASN A 40 -33.42 24.00 -10.68
N PHE A 41 -32.82 24.47 -11.79
CA PHE A 41 -31.40 24.24 -12.06
C PHE A 41 -30.46 24.95 -11.07
N PHE A 42 -30.80 26.16 -10.62
CA PHE A 42 -30.05 26.84 -9.57
C PHE A 42 -30.26 26.21 -8.19
N MET A 43 -31.48 25.77 -7.88
CA MET A 43 -31.79 25.14 -6.60
C MET A 43 -31.01 23.83 -6.41
N ILE A 44 -30.89 23.00 -7.44
CA ILE A 44 -30.12 21.75 -7.34
C ILE A 44 -28.61 22.00 -7.22
N SER A 45 -28.05 23.02 -7.89
CA SER A 45 -26.63 23.35 -7.75
C SER A 45 -26.31 23.90 -6.35
N TYR A 46 -27.18 24.72 -5.77
CA TYR A 46 -27.08 25.16 -4.38
C TYR A 46 -27.25 24.00 -3.39
N ALA A 47 -28.19 23.08 -3.64
CA ALA A 47 -28.37 21.89 -2.83
C ALA A 47 -27.11 21.00 -2.81
N MET A 48 -26.54 20.71 -3.99
CA MET A 48 -25.33 19.91 -4.12
C MET A 48 -24.12 20.58 -3.47
N THR A 49 -23.97 21.90 -3.64
CA THR A 49 -22.86 22.66 -3.03
C THR A 49 -22.95 22.62 -1.50
N ASN A 50 -24.14 22.86 -0.94
CA ASN A 50 -24.37 22.77 0.50
C ASN A 50 -24.17 21.33 1.02
N TYR A 51 -24.65 20.33 0.27
CA TYR A 51 -24.44 18.94 0.65
C TYR A 51 -22.95 18.55 0.62
N ALA A 52 -22.19 18.99 -0.39
CA ALA A 52 -20.75 18.73 -0.50
C ALA A 52 -19.98 19.33 0.69
N CYS A 53 -20.31 20.56 1.09
CA CYS A 53 -19.75 21.21 2.28
C CYS A 53 -20.09 20.45 3.57
N PHE A 54 -21.34 20.00 3.73
CA PHE A 54 -21.75 19.16 4.87
C PHE A 54 -21.02 17.83 4.89
N ALA A 55 -20.99 17.10 3.76
CA ALA A 55 -20.38 15.79 3.63
C ALA A 55 -18.87 15.82 3.87
N SER A 56 -18.18 16.86 3.38
CA SER A 56 -16.74 17.06 3.60
C SER A 56 -16.40 17.31 5.07
N SER A 57 -17.19 18.16 5.74
CA SER A 57 -17.09 18.38 7.19
C SER A 57 -17.43 17.15 8.03
N ALA A 58 -18.47 16.41 7.63
CA ALA A 58 -18.92 15.21 8.34
C ALA A 58 -17.90 14.08 8.22
N SER A 59 -17.20 13.99 7.07
CA SER A 59 -16.19 12.96 6.81
C SER A 59 -14.81 13.30 7.39
N LYS A 60 -14.64 14.49 7.97
CA LYS A 60 -13.36 14.99 8.50
C LYS A 60 -12.22 14.86 7.48
N ALA A 61 -12.51 15.21 6.21
CA ALA A 61 -11.51 15.12 5.15
C ALA A 61 -10.30 16.04 5.47
N PRO A 62 -9.05 15.57 5.31
CA PRO A 62 -7.86 16.30 5.78
C PRO A 62 -7.65 17.65 5.07
N GLY A 63 -8.07 17.76 3.81
CA GLY A 63 -8.04 19.00 3.02
C GLY A 63 -9.19 19.97 3.32
N TRP A 64 -10.21 19.56 4.07
CA TRP A 64 -11.36 20.40 4.37
C TRP A 64 -11.17 21.14 5.71
N ARG A 65 -10.75 22.41 5.64
CA ARG A 65 -10.48 23.27 6.80
C ARG A 65 -11.12 24.65 6.63
N PRO A 66 -12.46 24.76 6.73
CA PRO A 66 -13.13 26.04 6.59
C PRO A 66 -12.71 26.99 7.73
N SER A 67 -11.96 28.03 7.38
CA SER A 67 -11.48 29.04 8.34
C SER A 67 -12.54 30.11 8.67
N PHE A 68 -13.68 30.08 7.98
CA PHE A 68 -14.71 31.09 8.14
C PHE A 68 -15.45 30.94 9.47
N LYS A 69 -15.51 32.03 10.25
CA LYS A 69 -16.01 32.04 11.64
C LYS A 69 -17.45 31.56 11.79
N TYR A 70 -18.33 31.89 10.85
CA TYR A 70 -19.77 31.54 10.93
C TYR A 70 -20.12 30.26 10.15
N TYR A 71 -19.11 29.51 9.70
CA TYR A 71 -19.34 28.23 9.06
C TYR A 71 -19.81 27.19 10.10
N ASN A 72 -20.94 26.56 9.84
CA ASN A 72 -21.41 25.41 10.59
C ASN A 72 -21.87 24.31 9.61
N LYS A 73 -21.36 23.09 9.79
CA LYS A 73 -21.75 21.94 8.95
C LYS A 73 -23.25 21.70 8.96
N TRP A 74 -23.91 21.84 10.11
CA TRP A 74 -25.34 21.59 10.26
C TRP A 74 -26.17 22.63 9.51
N LEU A 75 -25.72 23.88 9.48
CA LEU A 75 -26.35 24.94 8.69
C LEU A 75 -26.27 24.62 7.19
N SER A 76 -25.14 24.10 6.73
CA SER A 76 -24.98 23.66 5.34
C SER A 76 -25.87 22.46 5.00
N GLY A 77 -25.95 21.47 5.90
CA GLY A 77 -26.88 20.34 5.73
C GLY A 77 -28.35 20.77 5.70
N PHE A 78 -28.72 21.72 6.57
CA PHE A 78 -30.04 22.33 6.56
C PHE A 78 -30.32 23.11 5.27
N GLY A 79 -29.36 23.90 4.79
CA GLY A 79 -29.47 24.63 3.52
C GLY A 79 -29.67 23.70 2.33
N ALA A 80 -28.98 22.56 2.28
CA ALA A 80 -29.19 21.56 1.24
C ALA A 80 -30.61 20.99 1.26
N LEU A 81 -31.10 20.61 2.46
CA LEU A 81 -32.47 20.11 2.63
C LEU A 81 -33.51 21.17 2.25
N LEU A 82 -33.33 22.41 2.71
CA LEU A 82 -34.21 23.52 2.39
C LEU A 82 -34.28 23.76 0.88
N CYS A 83 -33.13 23.71 0.19
CA CYS A 83 -33.09 23.84 -1.26
C CYS A 83 -33.89 22.73 -1.95
N LEU A 84 -33.78 21.47 -1.50
CA LEU A 84 -34.56 20.37 -2.06
C LEU A 84 -36.06 20.53 -1.78
N VAL A 85 -36.44 20.95 -0.57
CA VAL A 85 -37.85 21.17 -0.21
C VAL A 85 -38.46 22.27 -1.08
N VAL A 86 -37.79 23.43 -1.21
CA VAL A 86 -38.27 24.54 -2.05
C VAL A 86 -38.37 24.12 -3.52
N MET A 87 -37.44 23.30 -4.01
CA MET A 87 -37.47 22.76 -5.36
C MET A 87 -38.74 21.92 -5.62
N PHE A 88 -39.15 21.07 -4.68
CA PHE A 88 -40.42 20.32 -4.78
C PHE A 88 -41.66 21.21 -4.63
N LEU A 89 -41.57 22.33 -3.90
CA LEU A 89 -42.68 23.29 -3.75
C LEU A 89 -42.91 24.14 -5.00
N ILE A 90 -41.85 24.46 -5.77
CA ILE A 90 -41.96 25.23 -7.02
C ILE A 90 -42.66 24.40 -8.09
N ASP A 91 -42.10 23.23 -8.43
CA ASP A 91 -42.70 22.29 -9.36
C ASP A 91 -42.15 20.89 -9.13
N TRP A 92 -43.01 20.00 -8.64
CA TRP A 92 -42.64 18.64 -8.28
C TRP A 92 -42.23 17.77 -9.48
N VAL A 93 -42.76 18.05 -10.68
CA VAL A 93 -42.47 17.27 -11.89
C VAL A 93 -41.04 17.52 -12.36
N THR A 94 -40.67 18.78 -12.58
CA THR A 94 -39.31 19.13 -12.99
C THR A 94 -38.30 18.87 -11.87
N ALA A 95 -38.70 18.97 -10.59
CA ALA A 95 -37.87 18.56 -9.46
C ALA A 95 -37.52 17.07 -9.49
N LEU A 96 -38.51 16.20 -9.73
CA LEU A 96 -38.26 14.75 -9.81
C LEU A 96 -37.33 14.41 -10.97
N VAL A 97 -37.57 14.99 -12.15
CA VAL A 97 -36.76 14.77 -13.36
C VAL A 97 -35.30 15.17 -13.13
N THR A 98 -35.07 16.35 -12.56
CA THR A 98 -33.71 16.85 -12.29
C THR A 98 -32.99 16.03 -11.23
N VAL A 99 -33.66 15.61 -10.15
CA VAL A 99 -33.08 14.71 -9.15
C VAL A 99 -32.69 13.36 -9.76
N ILE A 100 -33.52 12.78 -10.63
CA ILE A 100 -33.22 11.52 -11.33
C ILE A 100 -32.00 11.68 -12.23
N ILE A 101 -31.92 12.76 -13.02
CA ILE A 101 -30.78 13.04 -13.90
C ILE A 101 -29.50 13.23 -13.06
N CYS A 102 -29.55 14.02 -11.99
CA CYS A 102 -28.40 14.22 -11.10
C CYS A 102 -27.95 12.90 -10.46
N PHE A 103 -28.88 12.06 -10.00
CA PHE A 103 -28.56 10.75 -9.45
C PHE A 103 -27.93 9.82 -10.50
N ALA A 104 -28.45 9.80 -11.73
CA ALA A 104 -27.89 9.03 -12.83
C ALA A 104 -26.45 9.47 -13.17
N ILE A 105 -26.20 10.78 -13.25
CA ILE A 105 -24.85 11.33 -13.46
C ILE A 105 -23.94 10.94 -12.30
N PHE A 106 -24.39 11.09 -11.05
CA PHE A 106 -23.61 10.74 -9.87
C PHE A 106 -23.24 9.25 -9.85
N ARG A 107 -24.19 8.37 -10.17
CA ARG A 107 -23.94 6.92 -10.29
C ARG A 107 -23.00 6.59 -11.44
N TYR A 108 -23.11 7.29 -12.56
CA TYR A 108 -22.21 7.14 -13.70
C TYR A 108 -20.77 7.54 -13.36
N LEU A 109 -20.58 8.65 -12.62
CA LEU A 109 -19.26 9.07 -12.16
C LEU A 109 -18.62 8.05 -11.20
N ILE A 110 -19.40 7.51 -10.25
CA ILE A 110 -18.92 6.44 -9.36
C ILE A 110 -18.59 5.16 -10.13
N TYR A 111 -19.31 4.87 -11.22
CA TYR A 111 -19.01 3.69 -12.03
C TYR A 111 -17.68 3.84 -12.77
N ILE A 112 -17.39 5.03 -13.31
CA ILE A 112 -16.16 5.28 -14.06
C ILE A 112 -14.93 5.29 -13.15
N ASN A 113 -15.06 5.73 -11.89
CA ASN A 113 -13.93 5.94 -10.97
C ASN A 113 -12.73 6.59 -11.68
N PRO A 114 -12.87 7.80 -12.24
CA PRO A 114 -11.75 8.46 -12.90
C PRO A 114 -10.63 8.70 -11.87
N ASP A 115 -9.38 8.42 -12.26
CA ASP A 115 -8.21 8.73 -11.45
C ASP A 115 -8.09 10.26 -11.31
N VAL A 116 -8.65 10.78 -10.22
CA VAL A 116 -8.63 12.21 -9.87
C VAL A 116 -7.70 12.42 -8.68
N ASN A 117 -6.88 13.46 -8.75
CA ASN A 117 -5.87 13.78 -7.74
C ASN A 117 -6.45 14.50 -6.50
N TRP A 118 -7.71 14.91 -6.52
CA TRP A 118 -8.44 15.38 -5.34
C TRP A 118 -9.13 14.19 -4.68
N GLY A 119 -8.58 13.73 -3.55
CA GLY A 119 -9.02 12.50 -2.87
C GLY A 119 -10.52 12.46 -2.56
N GLU A 120 -11.08 11.26 -2.63
CA GLU A 120 -12.51 11.05 -2.40
C GLU A 120 -12.83 11.29 -0.91
N ALA A 121 -13.91 12.02 -0.59
CA ALA A 121 -14.35 12.21 0.79
C ALA A 121 -14.62 10.86 1.52
N GLY A 122 -14.98 9.82 0.76
CA GLY A 122 -15.12 8.45 1.24
C GLY A 122 -13.81 7.79 1.68
N GLU A 123 -12.68 8.11 1.04
CA GLU A 123 -11.36 7.53 1.39
C GLU A 123 -10.85 8.04 2.74
N ALA A 124 -11.01 9.33 3.00
CA ALA A 124 -10.64 9.91 4.31
C ALA A 124 -11.38 9.21 5.46
N LYS A 125 -12.66 8.90 5.27
CA LYS A 125 -13.47 8.19 6.26
C LYS A 125 -12.98 6.75 6.48
N LYS A 126 -12.56 6.04 5.41
CA LYS A 126 -11.99 4.68 5.53
C LYS A 126 -10.73 4.70 6.42
N TYR A 127 -9.84 5.67 6.22
CA TYR A 127 -8.63 5.83 7.03
C TYR A 127 -8.95 6.10 8.51
N VAL A 128 -9.81 7.09 8.78
CA VAL A 128 -10.20 7.44 10.16
C VAL A 128 -10.89 6.27 10.86
N ASN A 129 -11.75 5.53 10.15
CA ASN A 129 -12.39 4.34 10.69
C ASN A 129 -11.36 3.23 11.00
N ALA A 130 -10.37 3.02 10.12
CA ALA A 130 -9.30 2.05 10.34
C ALA A 130 -8.45 2.41 11.55
N LEU A 131 -8.06 3.68 11.68
CA LEU A 131 -7.31 4.19 12.83
C LEU A 131 -8.07 4.01 14.15
N HIS A 132 -9.34 4.43 14.19
CA HIS A 132 -10.19 4.26 15.37
C HIS A 132 -10.39 2.78 15.72
N SER A 133 -10.47 1.90 14.72
CA SER A 133 -10.55 0.45 14.94
C SER A 133 -9.26 -0.11 15.56
N LEU A 134 -8.08 0.34 15.09
CA LEU A 134 -6.79 -0.05 15.66
C LEU A 134 -6.61 0.49 17.09
N GLU A 135 -7.02 1.72 17.35
CA GLU A 135 -7.03 2.34 18.68
C GLU A 135 -7.93 1.55 19.65
N THR A 136 -9.14 1.21 19.22
CA THR A 136 -10.06 0.38 20.01
C THR A 136 -9.45 -0.97 20.34
N LEU A 137 -8.76 -1.59 19.38
CA LEU A 137 -8.04 -2.86 19.59
C LEU A 137 -6.89 -2.72 20.59
N GLN A 138 -6.22 -1.57 20.65
CA GLN A 138 -5.11 -1.35 21.58
C GLN A 138 -5.55 -1.39 23.04
N PHE A 139 -6.70 -0.78 23.36
CA PHE A 139 -7.24 -0.75 24.72
C PHE A 139 -8.11 -1.96 25.07
N THR A 140 -8.41 -2.83 24.11
CA THR A 140 -9.14 -4.07 24.38
C THR A 140 -8.18 -5.14 24.89
N ASP A 141 -8.35 -5.56 26.14
CA ASP A 141 -7.60 -6.67 26.74
C ASP A 141 -8.01 -8.02 26.15
N GLN A 142 -7.25 -8.51 25.17
CA GLN A 142 -7.35 -9.90 24.72
C GLN A 142 -6.51 -10.80 25.62
N THR A 143 -6.99 -11.05 26.84
CA THR A 143 -6.36 -11.97 27.81
C THR A 143 -6.88 -13.40 27.70
N HIS A 144 -7.94 -13.63 26.90
CA HIS A 144 -8.56 -14.95 26.80
C HIS A 144 -8.04 -15.79 25.62
N VAL A 145 -7.57 -17.00 25.93
CA VAL A 145 -7.05 -18.01 24.99
C VAL A 145 -8.01 -18.31 23.84
N LYS A 146 -9.32 -18.16 24.05
CA LYS A 146 -10.37 -18.38 23.03
C LYS A 146 -10.39 -17.35 21.90
N THR A 147 -9.76 -16.19 22.10
CA THR A 147 -9.70 -15.11 21.11
C THR A 147 -8.38 -15.12 20.33
N PHE A 148 -7.49 -16.08 20.58
CA PHE A 148 -6.25 -16.22 19.82
C PHE A 148 -6.54 -16.28 18.31
N ARG A 149 -5.77 -15.49 17.55
CA ARG A 149 -5.79 -15.45 16.09
C ARG A 149 -4.34 -15.56 15.61
N PRO A 150 -4.01 -16.54 14.76
CA PRO A 150 -2.69 -16.56 14.16
C PRO A 150 -2.56 -15.37 13.20
N GLN A 151 -1.49 -14.61 13.38
CA GLN A 151 -1.08 -13.50 12.53
C GLN A 151 0.28 -13.86 11.97
N PHE A 152 0.37 -13.99 10.65
CA PHE A 152 1.54 -14.60 10.01
C PHE A 152 2.48 -13.54 9.46
N LEU A 153 3.78 -13.66 9.77
CA LEU A 153 4.86 -13.03 9.02
C LEU A 153 5.42 -14.11 8.09
N VAL A 154 5.12 -14.01 6.79
CA VAL A 154 5.59 -14.94 5.78
C VAL A 154 6.88 -14.40 5.20
N LEU A 155 8.00 -15.12 5.42
CA LEU A 155 9.28 -14.81 4.80
C LEU A 155 9.22 -15.30 3.35
N THR A 156 8.74 -14.44 2.45
CA THR A 156 8.56 -14.78 1.03
C THR A 156 9.74 -14.35 0.19
N GLY A 157 10.47 -13.31 0.61
CA GLY A 157 11.28 -12.56 -0.35
C GLY A 157 10.38 -11.91 -1.42
N PRO A 158 10.86 -11.77 -2.66
CA PRO A 158 10.04 -11.42 -3.81
C PRO A 158 8.81 -12.34 -3.93
N LEU A 159 7.63 -11.74 -4.03
CA LEU A 159 6.35 -12.44 -3.99
C LEU A 159 6.11 -13.34 -5.22
N ASP A 160 6.69 -12.98 -6.37
CA ASP A 160 6.57 -13.72 -7.63
C ASP A 160 7.22 -15.11 -7.57
N ASP A 161 8.28 -15.25 -6.78
CA ASP A 161 9.02 -16.52 -6.67
C ASP A 161 8.26 -17.56 -5.83
N ARG A 162 7.44 -17.11 -4.86
CA ARG A 162 6.87 -17.98 -3.82
C ARG A 162 5.36 -17.81 -3.66
N VAL A 163 4.66 -17.70 -4.78
CA VAL A 163 3.19 -17.57 -4.84
C VAL A 163 2.48 -18.64 -4.02
N TRP A 164 2.97 -19.89 -4.04
CA TRP A 164 2.34 -21.01 -3.35
C TRP A 164 2.41 -20.92 -1.83
N LEU A 165 3.49 -20.36 -1.27
CA LEU A 165 3.60 -20.14 0.17
C LEU A 165 2.58 -19.10 0.64
N VAL A 166 2.43 -18.02 -0.13
CA VAL A 166 1.41 -16.99 0.14
C VAL A 166 0.01 -17.56 0.02
N LYS A 167 -0.28 -18.35 -1.02
CA LYS A 167 -1.58 -19.02 -1.19
C LYS A 167 -1.88 -19.98 -0.05
N PHE A 168 -0.90 -20.76 0.39
CA PHE A 168 -1.05 -21.69 1.50
C PHE A 168 -1.44 -20.96 2.79
N VAL A 169 -0.71 -19.90 3.16
CA VAL A 169 -1.01 -19.14 4.37
C VAL A 169 -2.34 -18.37 4.23
N ALA A 170 -2.68 -17.88 3.03
CA ALA A 170 -3.96 -17.24 2.78
C ALA A 170 -5.14 -18.21 2.97
N LEU A 171 -4.97 -19.48 2.57
CA LEU A 171 -5.94 -20.55 2.82
C LEU A 171 -6.09 -20.85 4.32
N LEU A 172 -4.99 -20.92 5.08
CA LEU A 172 -5.01 -21.12 6.53
C LEU A 172 -5.77 -19.99 7.25
N GLN A 173 -5.57 -18.75 6.82
CA GLN A 173 -6.15 -17.57 7.47
C GLN A 173 -7.63 -17.35 7.10
N LYS A 174 -8.08 -17.87 5.95
CA LYS A 174 -9.43 -17.69 5.38
C LYS A 174 -9.91 -16.22 5.43
N GLY A 175 -8.98 -15.28 5.29
CA GLY A 175 -9.23 -13.84 5.33
C GLY A 175 -9.65 -13.23 6.67
N ARG A 176 -9.41 -13.90 7.80
CA ARG A 176 -9.81 -13.43 9.15
C ARG A 176 -8.66 -13.02 10.08
N GLY A 177 -7.43 -13.02 9.57
CA GLY A 177 -6.23 -12.63 10.32
C GLY A 177 -5.43 -11.53 9.62
N LEU A 178 -4.23 -11.28 10.12
CA LEU A 178 -3.21 -10.46 9.49
C LEU A 178 -2.15 -11.36 8.85
N MET A 179 -1.82 -11.11 7.60
CA MET A 179 -0.65 -11.66 6.92
C MET A 179 0.27 -10.51 6.51
N VAL A 180 1.54 -10.60 6.88
CA VAL A 180 2.59 -9.70 6.39
C VAL A 180 3.56 -10.54 5.57
N CYS A 181 3.76 -10.19 4.31
CA CYS A 181 4.75 -10.82 3.45
C CYS A 181 6.04 -9.99 3.53
N GLY A 182 7.08 -10.56 4.15
CA GLY A 182 8.37 -9.93 4.35
C GLY A 182 9.32 -10.22 3.19
N ASP A 183 9.83 -9.16 2.56
CA ASP A 183 11.00 -9.19 1.69
C ASP A 183 12.18 -8.49 2.36
N ILE A 184 13.38 -9.07 2.23
CA ILE A 184 14.60 -8.55 2.83
C ILE A 184 15.63 -8.34 1.74
N ILE A 185 16.01 -7.09 1.50
CA ILE A 185 17.05 -6.78 0.53
C ILE A 185 18.38 -6.76 1.29
N VAL A 186 19.20 -7.79 1.08
CA VAL A 186 20.51 -7.90 1.72
C VAL A 186 21.52 -7.07 0.94
N LYS A 187 21.90 -5.92 1.48
CA LYS A 187 22.98 -5.07 0.96
C LYS A 187 24.09 -4.96 1.98
N ARG A 188 25.28 -5.45 1.64
CA ARG A 188 26.46 -5.25 2.47
C ARG A 188 26.90 -3.80 2.31
N HIS A 189 26.72 -2.98 3.35
CA HIS A 189 27.48 -1.75 3.42
C HIS A 189 28.97 -2.10 3.43
N PRO A 190 29.80 -1.48 2.57
CA PRO A 190 31.22 -1.50 2.79
C PRO A 190 31.42 -0.84 4.15
N ARG A 191 31.69 -1.64 5.18
CA ARG A 191 32.26 -1.11 6.41
C ARG A 191 33.47 -0.32 5.93
N ALA A 192 33.44 1.01 6.11
CA ALA A 192 34.66 1.79 6.09
C ALA A 192 35.56 1.06 7.06
N SER A 193 36.48 0.28 6.50
CA SER A 193 37.15 -0.74 7.27
C SER A 193 37.88 0.03 8.35
N ALA A 194 37.77 -0.36 9.62
CA ALA A 194 38.67 0.19 10.61
C ALA A 194 40.14 0.06 10.12
N ARG A 195 40.43 -0.90 9.23
CA ARG A 195 41.69 -0.97 8.47
C ARG A 195 41.97 0.19 7.53
N SER A 196 41.00 0.83 6.85
CA SER A 196 41.29 2.01 6.02
C SER A 196 41.60 3.24 6.88
N PHE A 197 41.00 3.34 8.08
CA PHE A 197 41.36 4.36 9.07
C PHE A 197 42.72 4.08 9.72
N ILE A 198 43.00 2.82 10.08
CA ILE A 198 44.29 2.41 10.65
C ILE A 198 45.39 2.55 9.59
N LYS A 199 45.15 2.16 8.34
CA LYS A 199 46.15 2.28 7.26
C LYS A 199 46.42 3.74 6.88
N ALA A 200 45.41 4.62 6.95
CA ALA A 200 45.62 6.06 6.82
C ALA A 200 46.35 6.69 8.02
N ALA A 201 46.25 6.10 9.21
CA ALA A 201 47.01 6.49 10.39
C ALA A 201 48.44 5.91 10.41
N ASP A 202 48.67 4.76 9.77
CA ASP A 202 49.97 4.08 9.66
C ASP A 202 50.82 4.63 8.50
N ASP A 203 50.16 5.09 7.42
CA ASP A 203 50.82 5.74 6.26
C ASP A 203 51.20 7.22 6.54
N GLY A 204 50.83 7.76 7.71
CA GLY A 204 51.15 9.12 8.17
C GLY A 204 52.23 9.12 9.25
N SER A 205 53.48 8.83 8.88
CA SER A 205 54.61 8.89 9.81
C SER A 205 54.87 10.31 10.33
N ASN A 206 54.90 10.43 11.66
CA ASN A 206 55.55 11.44 12.50
C ASN A 206 55.06 12.90 12.42
N THR A 207 54.03 13.22 13.19
CA THR A 207 53.98 14.51 13.89
C THR A 207 53.61 14.28 15.36
N GLU A 208 54.62 14.43 16.20
CA GLU A 208 54.55 14.46 17.65
C GLU A 208 53.68 15.66 18.07
N ILE A 209 52.56 15.40 18.75
CA ILE A 209 51.67 16.46 19.24
C ILE A 209 52.24 16.96 20.57
N THR A 210 53.08 17.98 20.52
CA THR A 210 53.45 18.77 21.72
C THR A 210 52.35 19.77 22.03
N ILE A 211 51.76 19.64 23.22
CA ILE A 211 50.86 20.62 23.83
C ILE A 211 51.73 21.78 24.33
N GLY A 212 51.49 22.99 23.83
CA GLY A 212 52.17 24.21 24.26
C GLY A 212 51.21 25.39 24.34
N ASP A 213 51.17 26.00 25.53
CA ASP A 213 50.39 27.19 25.90
C ASP A 213 50.88 28.49 25.22
N GLU A 214 49.99 29.49 25.27
CA GLU A 214 50.00 30.85 24.67
C GLU A 214 51.32 31.67 24.69
N LYS A 215 51.58 32.44 23.61
CA LYS A 215 51.83 33.90 23.64
C LYS A 215 51.96 34.59 22.25
N GLU A 216 51.75 35.91 22.30
CA GLU A 216 51.45 36.96 21.30
C GLU A 216 52.36 37.20 20.07
N ALA A 217 51.68 37.67 19.01
CA ALA A 217 51.97 38.72 18.01
C ALA A 217 53.29 38.73 17.17
N GLY A 218 53.11 38.63 15.84
CA GLY A 218 54.10 39.02 14.83
C GLY A 218 53.59 38.76 13.41
N ASP A 219 53.47 39.81 12.62
CA ASP A 219 53.03 39.88 11.22
C ASP A 219 54.04 39.20 10.29
N ASP A 220 53.60 38.29 9.41
CA ASP A 220 53.98 38.28 7.99
C ASP A 220 53.34 37.11 7.20
N SER A 221 52.68 37.53 6.12
CA SER A 221 52.17 36.81 4.95
C SER A 221 52.72 35.41 4.63
N SER A 222 51.82 34.40 4.61
CA SER A 222 51.67 33.35 3.57
C SER A 222 50.82 32.18 4.08
N GLY A 223 49.52 32.43 4.30
CA GLY A 223 48.54 31.38 4.60
C GLY A 223 47.60 31.17 3.41
N GLN A 224 47.91 30.21 2.54
CA GLN A 224 46.90 29.61 1.66
C GLN A 224 47.01 28.08 1.69
N THR A 225 45.91 27.49 2.17
CA THR A 225 45.32 26.21 1.75
C THR A 225 45.99 24.91 2.18
N LEU A 226 45.82 24.54 3.45
CA LEU A 226 45.74 23.12 3.87
C LEU A 226 44.38 22.77 4.52
N GLU A 227 43.60 23.75 4.97
CA GLU A 227 42.22 23.53 5.47
C GLU A 227 41.17 23.32 4.36
N SER A 228 41.49 23.67 3.10
CA SER A 228 40.55 23.52 1.98
C SER A 228 40.50 22.10 1.40
N MET A 229 41.53 21.27 1.59
CA MET A 229 41.54 19.90 1.03
C MET A 229 40.94 18.86 2.00
N ALA A 230 40.89 19.15 3.30
CA ALA A 230 40.30 18.27 4.31
C ALA A 230 38.76 18.42 4.43
N SER A 231 38.24 19.62 4.16
CA SER A 231 36.79 19.88 4.15
C SER A 231 36.10 19.29 2.90
N ILE A 232 36.76 19.31 1.74
CA ILE A 232 36.20 18.77 0.48
C ILE A 232 36.04 17.22 0.52
N SER A 233 36.97 16.49 1.15
CA SER A 233 36.90 15.01 1.27
C SER A 233 35.79 14.49 2.21
N SER A 234 35.35 15.33 3.14
CA SER A 234 34.33 14.98 4.13
C SER A 234 32.94 15.10 3.52
N ASP A 235 32.67 16.24 2.89
CA ASP A 235 31.37 16.56 2.30
C ASP A 235 31.05 15.67 1.09
N ASP A 236 32.04 15.33 0.25
CA ASP A 236 31.85 14.42 -0.88
C ASP A 236 31.46 13.01 -0.44
N LYS A 237 32.08 12.48 0.62
CA LYS A 237 31.73 11.15 1.19
C LYS A 237 30.39 11.15 1.89
N HIS A 238 30.01 12.26 2.50
CA HIS A 238 28.68 12.42 3.09
C HIS A 238 27.60 12.50 2.00
N HIS A 239 27.88 13.16 0.88
CA HIS A 239 26.98 13.24 -0.27
C HIS A 239 26.83 11.88 -0.98
N GLU A 240 27.93 11.15 -1.19
CA GLU A 240 27.93 9.80 -1.77
C GLU A 240 27.12 8.82 -0.91
N ARG A 241 27.30 8.83 0.42
CA ARG A 241 26.51 7.99 1.35
C ARG A 241 25.03 8.37 1.37
N ALA A 242 24.70 9.66 1.28
CA ALA A 242 23.31 10.10 1.23
C ALA A 242 22.63 9.65 -0.08
N SER A 243 23.36 9.70 -1.20
CA SER A 243 22.92 9.19 -2.49
C SER A 243 22.70 7.67 -2.48
N ASP A 244 23.61 6.91 -1.86
CA ASP A 244 23.48 5.46 -1.70
C ASP A 244 22.24 5.08 -0.87
N LEU A 245 22.02 5.77 0.25
CA LEU A 245 20.85 5.54 1.12
C LEU A 245 19.53 5.90 0.42
N ALA A 246 19.51 7.00 -0.35
CA ALA A 246 18.34 7.37 -1.15
C ALA A 246 18.01 6.27 -2.18
N THR A 247 19.03 5.74 -2.86
CA THR A 247 18.89 4.65 -3.83
C THR A 247 18.39 3.35 -3.17
N GLU A 248 18.85 3.05 -1.95
CA GLU A 248 18.34 1.89 -1.18
C GLU A 248 16.88 2.03 -0.79
N TYR A 249 16.47 3.22 -0.36
CA TYR A 249 15.09 3.52 -0.04
C TYR A 249 14.19 3.41 -1.28
N GLU A 250 14.61 3.98 -2.40
CA GLU A 250 13.88 3.89 -3.68
C GLU A 250 13.70 2.44 -4.12
N LEU A 251 14.75 1.61 -4.05
CA LEU A 251 14.68 0.18 -4.36
C LEU A 251 13.67 -0.56 -3.45
N ALA A 252 13.70 -0.28 -2.15
CA ALA A 252 12.76 -0.87 -1.20
C ALA A 252 11.31 -0.46 -1.49
N MET A 253 11.08 0.81 -1.80
CA MET A 253 9.77 1.34 -2.18
C MET A 253 9.27 0.75 -3.50
N GLN A 254 10.15 0.56 -4.48
CA GLN A 254 9.82 -0.10 -5.74
C GLN A 254 9.38 -1.55 -5.50
N ARG A 255 10.17 -2.33 -4.75
CA ARG A 255 9.82 -3.72 -4.41
C ARG A 255 8.51 -3.84 -3.65
N ARG A 256 8.25 -2.89 -2.75
CA ARG A 256 6.98 -2.83 -2.02
C ARG A 256 5.81 -2.60 -2.98
N LYS A 257 5.96 -1.68 -3.93
CA LYS A 257 4.94 -1.39 -4.95
C LYS A 257 4.67 -2.61 -5.83
N GLU A 258 5.71 -3.30 -6.29
CA GLU A 258 5.60 -4.55 -7.06
C GLU A 258 4.86 -5.63 -6.25
N GLY A 259 5.20 -5.75 -4.96
CA GLY A 259 4.52 -6.68 -4.05
C GLY A 259 3.05 -6.35 -3.80
N ASP A 260 2.71 -5.07 -3.61
CA ASP A 260 1.32 -4.64 -3.45
C ASP A 260 0.50 -4.86 -4.74
N GLU A 261 1.10 -4.65 -5.92
CA GLU A 261 0.49 -4.96 -7.20
C GLU A 261 0.21 -6.46 -7.34
N PHE A 262 1.16 -7.31 -6.95
CA PHE A 262 0.97 -8.75 -6.91
C PHE A 262 -0.19 -9.19 -5.99
N LEU A 263 -0.30 -8.59 -4.80
CA LEU A 263 -1.38 -8.89 -3.84
C LEU A 263 -2.75 -8.44 -4.32
N MET A 264 -2.81 -7.42 -5.19
CA MET A 264 -4.04 -6.91 -5.81
C MET A 264 -4.36 -7.55 -7.16
N ASN A 265 -3.49 -8.41 -7.70
CA ASN A 265 -3.66 -8.98 -9.04
C ASN A 265 -4.87 -9.95 -9.11
N PRO A 266 -5.93 -9.62 -9.89
CA PRO A 266 -7.14 -10.44 -9.98
C PRO A 266 -6.95 -11.74 -10.76
N SER A 267 -5.84 -11.91 -11.48
CA SER A 267 -5.51 -13.16 -12.18
C SER A 267 -5.05 -14.24 -11.20
N ILE A 268 -4.50 -13.84 -10.06
CA ILE A 268 -3.96 -14.72 -9.02
C ILE A 268 -5.00 -14.89 -7.90
N TRP A 269 -5.70 -13.81 -7.57
CA TRP A 269 -6.64 -13.74 -6.46
C TRP A 269 -8.06 -13.44 -6.94
N ASN A 270 -9.08 -14.00 -6.27
CA ASN A 270 -10.47 -13.57 -6.48
C ASN A 270 -10.69 -12.16 -5.90
N ARG A 271 -10.32 -11.13 -6.67
CA ARG A 271 -10.20 -9.68 -6.36
C ARG A 271 -8.89 -9.25 -5.71
N LYS A 272 -8.54 -9.76 -4.53
CA LYS A 272 -7.27 -9.45 -3.84
C LYS A 272 -6.92 -10.52 -2.81
N CYS A 273 -5.64 -10.60 -2.43
CA CYS A 273 -5.21 -11.44 -1.33
C CYS A 273 -5.84 -10.96 -0.01
N PRO A 274 -6.55 -11.84 0.73
CA PRO A 274 -7.34 -11.41 1.88
C PRO A 274 -6.47 -11.19 3.13
N GLY A 275 -6.38 -9.94 3.60
CA GLY A 275 -5.69 -9.59 4.84
C GLY A 275 -4.16 -9.63 4.76
N ALA A 276 -3.62 -9.55 3.54
CA ALA A 276 -2.18 -9.56 3.27
C ALA A 276 -1.64 -8.15 3.01
N PHE A 277 -0.42 -7.89 3.48
CA PHE A 277 0.34 -6.66 3.27
C PHE A 277 1.78 -7.00 2.91
N CYS A 278 2.43 -6.21 2.06
CA CYS A 278 3.84 -6.35 1.76
C CYS A 278 4.69 -5.41 2.62
N GLU A 279 5.73 -5.94 3.27
CA GLU A 279 6.78 -5.15 3.91
C GLU A 279 8.15 -5.55 3.38
N VAL A 280 8.96 -4.53 3.09
CA VAL A 280 10.31 -4.68 2.53
C VAL A 280 11.29 -3.99 3.47
N THR A 281 12.35 -4.68 3.86
CA THR A 281 13.42 -4.13 4.70
C THR A 281 14.77 -4.29 4.02
N VAL A 282 15.61 -3.25 4.05
CA VAL A 282 17.00 -3.33 3.59
C VAL A 282 17.90 -3.56 4.81
N ALA A 283 18.75 -4.58 4.76
CA ALA A 283 19.61 -4.93 5.90
C ALA A 283 20.97 -5.49 5.47
N PRO A 284 22.03 -5.35 6.30
CA PRO A 284 23.35 -5.89 6.00
C PRO A 284 23.41 -7.41 6.04
N THR A 285 22.56 -8.01 6.86
CA THR A 285 22.39 -9.47 6.96
C THR A 285 20.91 -9.83 6.98
N LEU A 286 20.61 -11.04 6.54
CA LEU A 286 19.26 -11.58 6.63
C LEU A 286 18.74 -11.58 8.08
N PHE A 287 19.60 -11.96 9.03
CA PHE A 287 19.23 -12.05 10.44
C PHE A 287 18.79 -10.68 10.96
N ASP A 288 19.58 -9.64 10.68
CA ASP A 288 19.24 -8.26 11.07
C ASP A 288 17.94 -7.82 10.41
N GLY A 289 17.74 -8.13 9.12
CA GLY A 289 16.50 -7.82 8.40
C GLY A 289 15.27 -8.52 8.96
N ILE A 290 15.38 -9.81 9.31
CA ILE A 290 14.31 -10.56 9.98
C ILE A 290 14.02 -9.91 11.34
N GLN A 291 15.04 -9.63 12.13
CA GLN A 291 14.87 -9.02 13.45
C GLN A 291 14.19 -7.64 13.35
N THR A 292 14.57 -6.81 12.37
CA THR A 292 13.90 -5.54 12.10
C THR A 292 12.44 -5.75 11.75
N LEU A 293 12.11 -6.63 10.79
CA LEU A 293 10.72 -6.93 10.43
C LEU A 293 9.92 -7.42 11.66
N LEU A 294 10.47 -8.31 12.48
CA LEU A 294 9.80 -8.79 13.68
C LEU A 294 9.49 -7.69 14.70
N GLN A 295 10.36 -6.68 14.79
CA GLN A 295 10.21 -5.58 15.73
C GLN A 295 9.32 -4.46 15.18
N THR A 296 9.32 -4.24 13.86
CA THR A 296 8.65 -3.09 13.23
C THR A 296 7.35 -3.43 12.52
N SER A 297 7.11 -4.69 12.14
CA SER A 297 5.91 -5.05 11.38
C SER A 297 4.64 -4.99 12.23
N GLY A 298 3.65 -4.26 11.70
CA GLY A 298 2.31 -4.13 12.29
C GLY A 298 2.13 -2.93 13.22
N ILE A 299 0.88 -2.65 13.58
CA ILE A 299 0.48 -1.44 14.34
C ILE A 299 -0.38 -1.84 15.54
N GLY A 300 -0.01 -1.35 16.73
CA GLY A 300 -0.73 -1.68 17.97
C GLY A 300 -0.76 -3.19 18.24
N ARG A 301 -1.95 -3.77 18.39
CA ARG A 301 -2.15 -5.23 18.57
C ARG A 301 -2.23 -6.03 17.25
N MET A 302 -2.26 -5.35 16.11
CA MET A 302 -2.23 -5.98 14.78
C MET A 302 -0.78 -6.20 14.38
N ARG A 303 -0.13 -7.20 14.99
CA ARG A 303 1.27 -7.58 14.75
C ARG A 303 1.39 -9.09 14.53
N PRO A 304 2.28 -9.53 13.64
CA PRO A 304 2.55 -10.95 13.46
C PRO A 304 2.92 -11.64 14.78
N ASN A 305 2.37 -12.83 15.01
CA ASN A 305 2.68 -13.68 16.16
C ASN A 305 3.27 -15.05 15.76
N THR A 306 3.29 -15.35 14.45
CA THR A 306 3.81 -16.60 13.89
C THR A 306 4.63 -16.31 12.66
N ILE A 307 5.87 -16.79 12.60
CA ILE A 307 6.72 -16.73 11.41
C ILE A 307 6.45 -17.95 10.54
N VAL A 308 6.32 -17.72 9.24
CA VAL A 308 6.18 -18.77 8.24
C VAL A 308 7.34 -18.69 7.26
N MET A 309 8.01 -19.82 7.04
CA MET A 309 9.09 -19.93 6.08
C MET A 309 9.04 -21.27 5.34
N GLY A 310 9.55 -21.28 4.11
CA GLY A 310 9.72 -22.51 3.35
C GLY A 310 10.91 -23.33 3.84
N PHE A 311 10.80 -24.65 3.78
CA PHE A 311 11.92 -25.55 4.05
C PHE A 311 13.02 -25.40 2.99
N LYS A 312 14.29 -25.51 3.38
CA LYS A 312 15.42 -25.49 2.45
C LYS A 312 15.79 -26.93 2.04
N HIS A 313 15.48 -27.37 0.82
CA HIS A 313 15.78 -28.74 0.37
C HIS A 313 17.24 -28.95 0.01
N ASP A 314 17.88 -27.94 -0.56
CA ASP A 314 19.27 -27.96 -1.05
C ASP A 314 20.31 -27.82 0.09
N TRP A 315 19.94 -28.03 1.35
CA TRP A 315 20.83 -27.84 2.51
C TRP A 315 22.07 -28.73 2.53
N LYS A 316 22.06 -29.87 1.82
CA LYS A 316 23.21 -30.78 1.70
C LYS A 316 24.21 -30.35 0.63
N GLU A 317 23.75 -29.62 -0.38
CA GLU A 317 24.52 -29.24 -1.56
C GLU A 317 24.99 -27.79 -1.50
N ASP A 318 24.29 -26.94 -0.75
CA ASP A 318 24.57 -25.52 -0.65
C ASP A 318 25.70 -25.20 0.35
N SER A 319 26.21 -23.98 0.30
CA SER A 319 27.32 -23.57 1.17
C SER A 319 26.93 -23.53 2.65
N VAL A 320 27.92 -23.76 3.53
CA VAL A 320 27.74 -23.71 4.99
C VAL A 320 27.17 -22.36 5.44
N ASP A 321 27.55 -21.28 4.76
CA ASP A 321 27.06 -19.92 5.06
C ASP A 321 25.54 -19.79 4.81
N GLU A 322 25.01 -20.41 3.75
CA GLU A 322 23.57 -20.34 3.43
C GLU A 322 22.74 -21.18 4.41
N VAL A 323 23.25 -22.35 4.78
CA VAL A 323 22.63 -23.18 5.83
C VAL A 323 22.65 -22.46 7.18
N ALA A 324 23.76 -21.80 7.52
CA ALA A 324 23.86 -20.98 8.73
C ALA A 324 22.89 -19.79 8.70
N ARG A 325 22.62 -19.17 7.56
CA ARG A 325 21.61 -18.10 7.45
C ARG A 325 20.19 -18.62 7.71
N TYR A 326 19.87 -19.81 7.22
CA TYR A 326 18.58 -20.45 7.47
C TYR A 326 18.41 -20.83 8.96
N GLU A 327 19.44 -21.39 9.60
CA GLU A 327 19.44 -21.65 11.06
C GLU A 327 19.27 -20.35 11.85
N ARG A 328 19.96 -19.28 11.47
CA ARG A 328 19.81 -17.96 12.10
C ARG A 328 18.41 -17.39 11.96
N ALA A 329 17.73 -17.59 10.83
CA ALA A 329 16.35 -17.17 10.64
C ALA A 329 15.39 -17.90 11.61
N ILE A 330 15.57 -19.22 11.79
CA ILE A 330 14.84 -20.02 12.78
C ILE A 330 15.12 -19.51 14.19
N ARG A 331 16.39 -19.29 14.53
CA ARG A 331 16.82 -18.80 15.84
C ARG A 331 16.28 -17.39 16.14
N ALA A 332 16.14 -16.52 15.13
CA ALA A 332 15.53 -15.20 15.27
C ALA A 332 14.07 -15.31 15.72
N GLY A 333 13.31 -16.19 15.06
CA GLY A 333 11.91 -16.43 15.40
C GLY A 333 11.69 -17.00 16.79
N LEU A 334 12.48 -18.01 17.16
CA LEU A 334 12.41 -18.62 18.49
C LEU A 334 12.82 -17.64 19.59
N SER A 335 13.86 -16.83 19.38
CA SER A 335 14.28 -15.78 20.32
C SER A 335 13.18 -14.74 20.55
N ALA A 336 12.36 -14.45 19.54
CA ALA A 336 11.25 -13.51 19.63
C ALA A 336 9.99 -14.09 20.32
N HIS A 337 10.03 -15.34 20.81
CA HIS A 337 8.89 -16.04 21.42
C HIS A 337 7.65 -16.13 20.52
N LEU A 338 7.88 -16.20 19.20
CA LEU A 338 6.82 -16.32 18.19
C LEU A 338 6.60 -17.78 17.82
N GLY A 339 5.40 -18.08 17.32
CA GLY A 339 5.16 -19.36 16.65
C GLY A 339 6.06 -19.49 15.42
N LEU A 340 6.59 -20.68 15.15
CA LEU A 340 7.37 -20.95 13.95
C LEU A 340 6.68 -22.03 13.12
N MET A 341 6.44 -21.74 11.85
CA MET A 341 5.90 -22.69 10.87
C MET A 341 6.88 -22.84 9.71
N VAL A 342 7.40 -24.05 9.54
CA VAL A 342 8.26 -24.40 8.40
C VAL A 342 7.44 -25.27 7.46
N VAL A 343 7.21 -24.80 6.24
CA VAL A 343 6.40 -25.51 5.25
C VAL A 343 7.32 -26.24 4.28
N ARG A 344 7.15 -27.55 4.17
CA ARG A 344 7.93 -28.42 3.28
C ARG A 344 7.03 -28.96 2.17
N ASP A 345 7.55 -28.95 0.95
CA ASP A 345 6.91 -29.50 -0.25
C ASP A 345 7.90 -30.39 -1.00
N ASP A 346 7.43 -31.48 -1.59
CA ASP A 346 8.29 -32.44 -2.29
C ASP A 346 8.92 -31.86 -3.56
N HIS A 347 8.29 -30.83 -4.16
CA HIS A 347 8.76 -30.20 -5.39
C HIS A 347 9.60 -28.94 -5.18
N ALA A 348 9.96 -28.62 -3.93
CA ALA A 348 10.76 -27.44 -3.57
C ALA A 348 10.17 -26.08 -4.06
N LEU A 349 8.87 -26.04 -4.40
CA LEU A 349 8.19 -24.82 -4.89
C LEU A 349 8.01 -23.77 -3.80
N LEU A 350 8.24 -24.15 -2.54
CA LEU A 350 8.12 -23.31 -1.36
C LEU A 350 9.49 -22.83 -0.85
N ASP A 351 10.59 -23.27 -1.46
CA ASP A 351 11.92 -23.20 -0.83
C ASP A 351 12.41 -21.78 -0.57
N LEU A 352 12.82 -21.55 0.67
CA LEU A 352 13.46 -20.31 1.08
C LEU A 352 14.94 -20.32 0.66
N ASN A 353 15.20 -20.13 -0.63
CA ASN A 353 16.54 -19.87 -1.13
C ASN A 353 16.99 -18.46 -0.72
N MET A 354 18.04 -18.37 0.09
CA MET A 354 18.50 -17.09 0.60
C MET A 354 19.19 -16.21 -0.43
N LYS A 355 19.61 -16.78 -1.55
CA LYS A 355 20.19 -16.07 -2.69
C LYS A 355 19.20 -15.10 -3.35
N THR A 356 17.90 -15.33 -3.16
CA THR A 356 16.84 -14.42 -3.62
C THR A 356 16.90 -13.06 -2.89
N PHE A 357 17.31 -13.05 -1.61
CA PHE A 357 17.38 -11.84 -0.79
C PHE A 357 18.63 -11.00 -1.08
N THR A 358 19.69 -11.59 -1.65
CA THR A 358 20.96 -10.91 -1.97
C THR A 358 21.01 -10.32 -3.38
N GLY A 359 19.94 -10.44 -4.18
CA GLY A 359 19.90 -9.94 -5.57
C GLY A 359 20.86 -10.65 -6.54
N SER A 360 21.56 -11.70 -6.10
CA SER A 360 22.53 -12.46 -6.91
C SER A 360 21.93 -13.72 -7.53
N GLY A 361 20.60 -13.79 -7.63
CA GLY A 361 19.88 -14.88 -8.27
C GLY A 361 19.56 -14.50 -9.71
N SER A 362 20.25 -15.16 -10.65
CA SER A 362 19.91 -15.36 -12.08
C SER A 362 18.65 -14.64 -12.55
N GLU A 363 18.78 -13.79 -13.59
CA GLU A 363 17.70 -13.50 -14.52
C GLU A 363 16.97 -14.82 -14.83
N LYS A 364 15.80 -15.02 -14.22
CA LYS A 364 14.89 -16.09 -14.58
C LYS A 364 13.72 -15.40 -15.24
N ASN A 365 13.57 -15.66 -16.53
CA ASN A 365 12.46 -15.23 -17.37
C ASN A 365 11.12 -15.36 -16.61
N SER A 366 10.55 -14.22 -16.21
CA SER A 366 9.26 -14.09 -15.52
C SER A 366 8.08 -14.68 -16.32
N SER A 367 8.29 -15.02 -17.59
CA SER A 367 7.32 -15.70 -18.45
C SER A 367 7.04 -17.16 -18.06
N ASN A 368 7.96 -17.85 -17.35
CA ASN A 368 7.77 -19.27 -17.03
C ASN A 368 6.89 -19.51 -15.79
N CYS A 369 6.92 -18.64 -14.77
CA CYS A 369 6.14 -18.83 -13.54
C CYS A 369 4.63 -18.60 -13.76
N LEU A 370 4.25 -17.62 -14.59
CA LEU A 370 2.85 -17.40 -14.99
C LEU A 370 2.33 -18.51 -15.93
N SER A 371 3.20 -19.11 -16.75
CA SER A 371 2.82 -20.20 -17.65
C SER A 371 2.48 -21.50 -16.90
N CYS A 372 3.14 -21.76 -15.77
CA CYS A 372 2.88 -22.94 -14.95
C CYS A 372 1.54 -22.82 -14.19
N CYS A 373 1.22 -21.62 -13.71
CA CYS A 373 -0.07 -21.31 -13.09
C CYS A 373 -1.25 -21.44 -14.08
N ARG A 374 -1.02 -21.21 -15.38
CA ARG A 374 -2.04 -21.35 -16.44
C ARG A 374 -2.27 -22.81 -16.86
N LYS A 375 -1.32 -23.72 -16.62
CA LYS A 375 -1.39 -25.15 -17.02
C LYS A 375 -2.02 -26.08 -15.97
N GLN A 376 -2.22 -25.63 -14.74
CA GLN A 376 -2.88 -26.40 -13.68
C GLN A 376 -4.30 -25.87 -13.41
N LYS A 377 -5.22 -26.01 -14.37
CA LYS A 377 -6.65 -26.05 -14.06
C LYS A 377 -7.03 -27.50 -13.79
N PRO A 378 -7.48 -27.89 -12.58
CA PRO A 378 -8.14 -29.18 -12.42
C PRO A 378 -9.43 -29.14 -13.26
N GLN A 379 -9.56 -30.08 -14.19
CA GLN A 379 -10.81 -30.38 -14.91
C GLN A 379 -11.80 -30.94 -13.88
N VAL A 380 -12.67 -30.08 -13.34
CA VAL A 380 -13.80 -30.54 -12.52
C VAL A 380 -14.95 -30.84 -13.48
N GLU A 381 -15.08 -32.09 -13.89
CA GLU A 381 -16.21 -32.57 -14.67
C GLU A 381 -17.38 -32.87 -13.71
N VAL A 382 -18.41 -32.03 -13.75
CA VAL A 382 -19.62 -32.20 -12.92
C VAL A 382 -20.55 -33.19 -13.60
N LYS A 383 -20.57 -34.44 -13.13
CA LYS A 383 -21.68 -35.38 -13.45
C LYS A 383 -22.78 -35.21 -12.41
N ALA A 384 -23.93 -34.71 -12.87
CA ALA A 384 -25.16 -34.74 -12.10
C ALA A 384 -25.72 -36.17 -12.11
N THR A 385 -25.88 -36.77 -10.93
CA THR A 385 -26.71 -37.97 -10.74
C THR A 385 -27.94 -37.56 -9.95
N ASP A 386 -29.10 -37.60 -10.61
CA ASP A 386 -30.39 -37.47 -9.96
C ASP A 386 -30.63 -38.70 -9.07
N ASN A 387 -31.03 -38.48 -7.81
CA ASN A 387 -31.65 -39.54 -7.04
C ASN A 387 -32.78 -39.00 -6.17
N GLU A 388 -33.98 -39.51 -6.47
CA GLU A 388 -35.22 -39.31 -5.74
C GLU A 388 -35.13 -39.98 -4.36
N ASN A 389 -35.17 -39.19 -3.30
CA ASN A 389 -36.00 -39.43 -2.11
C ASN A 389 -35.67 -38.40 -1.02
N GLY A 390 -36.72 -37.74 -0.52
CA GLY A 390 -36.61 -36.66 0.44
C GLY A 390 -36.12 -37.09 1.80
N SER A 391 -35.10 -36.41 2.33
CA SER A 391 -35.16 -35.71 3.63
C SER A 391 -33.76 -35.22 4.07
N LYS A 392 -33.74 -33.96 4.54
CA LYS A 392 -32.64 -33.24 5.24
C LYS A 392 -31.38 -32.89 4.42
N HIS A 393 -31.33 -31.63 3.97
CA HIS A 393 -30.10 -30.99 3.49
C HIS A 393 -29.04 -30.89 4.59
N ARG A 394 -28.08 -31.82 4.55
CA ARG A 394 -26.76 -31.70 5.18
C ARG A 394 -25.76 -31.66 4.03
N LEU A 395 -25.17 -30.49 3.75
CA LEU A 395 -24.07 -30.37 2.79
C LEU A 395 -22.83 -31.03 3.40
N GLY A 396 -22.71 -32.35 3.23
CA GLY A 396 -21.48 -33.09 3.42
C GLY A 396 -20.59 -32.91 2.19
N TYR A 397 -19.39 -32.36 2.38
CA TYR A 397 -18.34 -32.44 1.37
C TYR A 397 -17.57 -33.73 1.64
N GLU A 398 -17.84 -34.77 0.86
CA GLU A 398 -17.02 -35.98 0.80
C GLU A 398 -16.03 -35.79 -0.36
N SER A 399 -14.78 -35.51 -0.01
CA SER A 399 -13.68 -35.39 -0.97
C SER A 399 -12.97 -36.74 -1.07
N THR A 400 -13.40 -37.60 -1.99
CA THR A 400 -12.63 -38.77 -2.40
C THR A 400 -11.51 -38.35 -3.34
N HIS A 401 -10.38 -37.93 -2.77
CA HIS A 401 -9.05 -38.15 -3.32
C HIS A 401 -8.04 -38.09 -2.18
N THR A 402 -7.52 -39.27 -1.85
CA THR A 402 -6.47 -39.52 -0.86
C THR A 402 -5.14 -38.96 -1.34
N GLY A 403 -4.87 -37.71 -0.99
CA GLY A 403 -3.51 -37.21 -0.79
C GLY A 403 -3.32 -37.07 0.72
N THR A 404 -2.76 -38.08 1.35
CA THR A 404 -2.38 -38.07 2.77
C THR A 404 -1.32 -36.99 2.99
N PHE A 405 -1.75 -35.81 3.48
CA PHE A 405 -0.88 -34.91 4.21
C PHE A 405 -0.82 -35.42 5.66
N THR A 406 0.23 -36.16 5.99
CA THR A 406 0.54 -36.51 7.39
C THR A 406 1.20 -35.31 8.06
N CYS A 407 0.62 -34.86 9.18
CA CYS A 407 1.12 -33.79 10.03
C CYS A 407 2.52 -34.04 10.59
#